data_AF-A0A7W6WS55-F1
#
_entry.id   AF-A0A7W6WS55-F1
#
_cell.length_a   1.000
_cell.length_b   1.000
_cell.length_c   1.000
_cell.angle_alpha   90.00
_cell.angle_beta   90.00
_cell.angle_gamma   90.00
#
_symmetry.space_group_name_H-M   'P 1'
#
loop_
_entity.id
_entity.type
_entity.pdbx_description
1 polymer ?
#
loop_
_entity_poly.entity_id
_entity_poly.type
_entity_poly.pdbx_seq_one_letter_code
_entity_poly.pdbx_strand_id
1 'polypeptide(L)' 'MSIRVVLTDIQLPGTMDGLKLAHYVRDRYPPTVLIVTSGTASLGPEELPLKTSFIAKPFDPARILQQIGQMTR' A
#
# COMPACT_ATOMS: atom_id res chain seq x y z
N MET A 1 -9.76 16.39 -9.46
CA MET A 1 -8.77 15.33 -9.75
C MET A 1 -8.61 14.51 -8.48
N SER A 2 -8.81 13.18 -8.52
CA SER A 2 -8.74 12.32 -7.32
C SER A 2 -7.60 11.31 -7.43
N ILE A 3 -6.95 11.00 -6.30
CA ILE A 3 -5.91 9.97 -6.23
C ILE A 3 -6.60 8.61 -6.11
N ARG A 4 -6.39 7.74 -7.10
CA ARG A 4 -7.03 6.42 -7.16
C ARG A 4 -6.20 5.31 -6.53
N VAL A 5 -4.87 5.46 -6.50
CA VAL A 5 -3.93 4.45 -6.03
C VAL A 5 -2.81 5.11 -5.25
N VAL A 6 -2.42 4.50 -4.14
CA VAL A 6 -1.22 4.83 -3.37
C VAL A 6 -0.39 3.56 -3.21
N LEU A 7 0.86 3.63 -3.67
CA LEU A 7 1.90 2.62 -3.47
C LEU A 7 2.95 3.22 -2.54
N THR A 8 3.21 2.60 -1.39
CA THR A 8 4.17 3.10 -0.39
C THR A 8 5.12 2.01 0.08
N ASP A 9 6.34 2.41 0.42
CA ASP A 9 7.26 1.56 1.18
C ASP A 9 6.93 1.65 2.66
N ILE A 10 7.15 0.59 3.45
CA ILE A 10 7.01 0.64 4.91
C ILE A 10 8.10 1.53 5.50
N GLN A 11 9.34 1.33 5.08
CA GLN A 11 10.48 2.09 5.56
C GLN A 11 10.54 3.46 4.88
N LEU A 12 9.81 4.43 5.43
CA LEU A 12 9.95 5.84 5.09
C LEU A 12 10.76 6.57 6.17
N PRO A 13 11.65 7.51 5.80
CA PRO A 13 12.34 8.34 6.76
C PRO A 13 11.39 9.33 7.47
N GLY A 14 11.69 9.67 8.72
CA GLY A 14 10.93 10.63 9.52
C GLY A 14 9.96 9.96 10.50
N THR A 15 8.91 10.69 10.90
CA THR A 15 7.94 10.24 11.91
C THR A 15 6.78 9.42 11.34
N MET A 16 6.54 9.52 10.04
CA MET A 16 5.48 8.83 9.31
C MET A 16 6.10 7.70 8.48
N ASP A 17 5.96 6.47 8.97
CA ASP A 17 6.27 5.28 8.17
C ASP A 17 5.12 4.95 7.20
N GLY A 18 5.37 4.04 6.26
CA GLY A 18 4.38 3.67 5.24
C GLY A 18 3.13 3.00 5.78
N LEU A 19 3.23 2.36 6.95
CA LEU A 19 2.08 1.71 7.58
C LEU A 19 1.14 2.75 8.19
N LYS A 20 1.70 3.71 8.94
CA LYS A 20 0.95 4.87 9.43
C LYS A 20 0.34 5.67 8.29
N LEU A 21 1.08 5.85 7.19
CA LEU A 21 0.55 6.51 6.00
C LEU A 21 -0.62 5.73 5.39
N ALA A 22 -0.53 4.40 5.29
CA ALA A 22 -1.62 3.57 4.76
C ALA A 22 -2.90 3.69 5.60
N HIS A 23 -2.78 3.68 6.93
CA HIS A 23 -3.91 3.91 7.84
C HIS A 23 -4.50 5.30 7.65
N TYR A 24 -3.65 6.34 7.64
CA TYR A 24 -4.06 7.72 7.40
C TYR A 24 -4.86 7.89 6.08
N VAL A 25 -4.38 7.26 5.00
CA VAL A 25 -5.04 7.32 3.68
C VAL A 25 -6.35 6.54 3.71
N ARG A 26 -6.39 5.35 4.32
CA ARG A 26 -7.62 4.56 4.42
C ARG A 26 -8.74 5.32 5.12
N ASP A 27 -8.42 6.03 6.20
CA ASP A 27 -9.42 6.76 7.00
C ASP A 27 -9.97 7.99 6.26
N ARG A 28 -9.13 8.73 5.54
CA ARG A 28 -9.53 9.97 4.85
C ARG A 28 -10.00 9.78 3.41
N TYR A 29 -9.51 8.74 2.73
CA TYR A 29 -9.79 8.47 1.32
C TYR A 29 -10.14 6.98 1.08
N PRO A 30 -11.29 6.50 1.61
CA PRO A 30 -11.67 5.08 1.51
C PRO A 30 -11.74 4.49 0.09
N PRO A 31 -12.00 5.23 -0.99
CA PRO A 31 -11.97 4.65 -2.33
C PRO A 31 -10.57 4.36 -2.88
N THR A 32 -9.51 4.87 -2.24
CA THR A 32 -8.13 4.71 -2.73
C THR A 32 -7.66 3.26 -2.58
N VAL A 33 -7.11 2.72 -3.66
CA VAL A 33 -6.39 1.43 -3.65
C VAL A 33 -5.06 1.63 -2.93
N LEU A 34 -4.81 0.83 -1.90
CA LEU A 34 -3.61 0.91 -1.08
C LEU A 34 -2.75 -0.34 -1.28
N ILE A 35 -1.49 -0.11 -1.62
CA ILE A 35 -0.47 -1.15 -1.74
C ILE A 35 0.74 -0.72 -0.89
N VAL A 36 1.12 -1.57 0.05
CA VAL A 36 2.28 -1.38 0.93
C VAL A 36 3.36 -2.37 0.52
N THR A 37 4.62 -1.95 0.50
CA THR A 37 5.76 -2.78 0.11
C THR A 37 6.87 -2.71 1.14
N SER A 38 7.69 -3.75 1.25
CA SER A 38 8.93 -3.72 2.05
C SER A 38 9.87 -4.85 1.64
N GLY A 39 11.18 -4.64 1.78
CA GLY A 39 12.20 -5.67 1.56
C GLY A 39 12.70 -6.34 2.83
N THR A 40 12.30 -5.86 4.00
CA THR A 40 12.85 -6.31 5.29
C THR A 40 11.79 -6.61 6.33
N ALA A 41 10.59 -6.04 6.19
CA ALA A 41 9.48 -6.31 7.10
C ALA A 41 8.64 -7.48 6.60
N SER A 42 8.26 -8.36 7.53
CA SER A 42 7.18 -9.33 7.36
C SER A 42 6.01 -8.82 8.20
N LEU A 43 4.99 -8.25 7.56
CA LEU A 43 3.80 -7.78 8.26
C LEU A 43 2.76 -8.89 8.35
N GLY A 44 2.12 -9.00 9.50
CA GLY A 44 0.90 -9.79 9.68
C GLY A 44 -0.30 -9.13 8.98
N PRO A 45 -1.30 -9.92 8.54
CA PRO A 45 -2.54 -9.39 7.96
C PRO A 45 -3.26 -8.39 8.88
N GLU A 46 -3.15 -8.56 10.20
CA GLU A 46 -3.76 -7.69 11.21
C GLU A 46 -3.15 -6.28 11.29
N GLU A 47 -1.96 -6.07 10.75
CA GLU A 47 -1.28 -4.76 10.81
C GLU A 47 -1.78 -3.80 9.71
N LEU A 48 -2.31 -4.36 8.61
CA LEU A 48 -2.73 -3.61 7.44
C LEU A 48 -4.15 -3.06 7.59
N PRO A 49 -4.42 -1.83 7.12
CA PRO A 49 -5.78 -1.33 7.04
C PRO A 49 -6.63 -2.17 6.10
N LEU A 50 -7.95 -2.17 6.29
CA LEU A 50 -8.90 -2.88 5.42
C LEU A 50 -8.63 -2.60 3.93
N LYS A 51 -8.78 -3.64 3.10
CA LYS A 51 -8.60 -3.55 1.64
C LYS A 51 -7.23 -3.00 1.21
N THR A 52 -6.18 -3.33 1.95
CA THR A 52 -4.79 -3.00 1.62
C THR A 52 -4.05 -4.25 1.19
N SER A 53 -3.27 -4.15 0.12
CA SER A 53 -2.40 -5.25 -0.33
C SER A 53 -0.98 -5.04 0.18
N PHE A 54 -0.32 -6.11 0.63
CA PHE A 54 1.12 -6.10 0.90
C PHE A 54 1.88 -6.86 -0.18
N ILE A 55 2.99 -6.29 -0.65
CA ILE A 55 3.88 -6.90 -1.63
C ILE A 55 5.32 -6.83 -1.13
N ALA A 56 5.90 -7.99 -0.82
CA ALA A 56 7.30 -8.09 -0.42
C ALA A 56 8.23 -7.74 -1.61
N LYS A 57 9.32 -7.04 -1.32
CA LYS A 57 10.42 -6.82 -2.28
C LYS A 57 11.40 -8.00 -2.24
N PRO A 58 12.04 -8.34 -3.37
CA PRO A 58 11.84 -7.75 -4.69
C PRO A 58 10.51 -8.19 -5.32
N PHE A 59 9.87 -7.29 -6.08
CA PHE A 59 8.64 -7.58 -6.81
C PHE A 59 8.78 -7.24 -8.30
N ASP A 60 7.99 -7.90 -9.13
CA ASP A 60 7.86 -7.58 -10.55
C ASP A 60 6.90 -6.38 -10.74
N PRO A 61 7.35 -5.25 -11.31
CA PRO A 61 6.49 -4.11 -11.60
C PRO A 61 5.29 -4.46 -12.49
N ALA A 62 5.44 -5.40 -13.43
CA ALA A 62 4.35 -5.81 -14.32
C ALA A 62 3.20 -6.46 -13.51
N ARG A 63 3.54 -7.24 -12.49
CA ARG A 63 2.58 -7.84 -11.57
C ARG A 63 1.84 -6.79 -10.74
N ILE A 64 2.53 -5.74 -10.29
CA ILE A 64 1.88 -4.62 -9.58
C ILE A 64 0.87 -3.92 -10.50
N LEU A 65 1.25 -3.62 -11.74
CA LEU A 65 0.36 -2.95 -12.69
C LEU A 65 -0.89 -3.79 -13.00
N GLN A 66 -0.74 -5.11 -13.14
CA GLN A 66 -1.88 -6.01 -13.31
C GLN A 66 -2.82 -5.98 -12.11
N GLN A 67 -2.27 -6.02 -10.89
CA GLN A 67 -3.08 -5.99 -9.66
C GLN A 67 -3.81 -4.65 -9.50
N ILE A 68 -3.13 -3.52 -9.76
CA ILE A 68 -3.76 -2.20 -9.79
C ILE A 68 -4.92 -2.19 -10.80
N GLY A 69 -4.69 -2.69 -12.02
CA GLY A 69 -5.71 -2.75 -13.05
C GLY A 69 -6.94 -3.58 -12.68
N GLN A 70 -6.80 -4.61 -11.83
CA GLN A 70 -7.93 -5.38 -11.30
C GLN A 70 -8.69 -4.62 -10.20
N MET A 71 -8.00 -3.81 -9.40
CA MET A 71 -8.57 -3.11 -8.24
C MET A 71 -9.19 -1.75 -8.59
N THR A 72 -8.83 -1.15 -9.71
CA THR A 72 -9.33 0.18 -10.12
C THR A 72 -10.43 0.16 -11.18
N ARG A 73 -10.83 -1.02 -11.65
CA ARG A 73 -11.93 -1.22 -12.60
C ARG A 73 -13.29 -0.98 -11.95
#